data_AF-A0A920RQ58-F1
#
_entry.id   AF-A0A920RQ58-F1
#
_cell.length_a   1.000
_cell.length_b   1.000
_cell.length_c   1.000
_cell.angle_alpha   90.00
_cell.angle_beta   90.00
_cell.angle_gamma   90.00
#
_symmetry.space_group_name_H-M   'P 1'
#
loop_
_entity.id
_entity.type
_entity.pdbx_description
1 polymer ?
#
loop_
_entity_poly.entity_id
_entity_poly.type
_entity_poly.pdbx_seq_one_letter_code
_entity_poly.pdbx_strand_id
1 'polypeptide(L)'
;MVGGTSPPEAGENRLATERLGEAIELVSRLDPPLSNAERDDVLFQVAVAWLRRGETENCIECHTAESCLLPIQGDGVHQHPESARRAIAVLDRLLEASPDHAAGRWLLNISTMAVGEYPDKVPERFRIAPEVFRSSTRFPRFTNIAARLGLNEVNLSGGSVSEDFDGDGWVDIATSTGERPVRSASIATTATARFPNGPSRRGCRGSWAD
;
A
#
# COMPACT_ATOMS: atom_id res chain seq x y z
N MET A 1 25.74 23.32 -6.47
CA MET A 1 24.60 23.33 -5.54
C MET A 1 23.34 23.51 -6.36
N VAL A 2 22.86 22.42 -6.95
CA VAL A 2 21.59 22.39 -7.68
C VAL A 2 20.64 21.67 -6.73
N GLY A 3 19.61 22.37 -6.27
CA GLY A 3 18.63 21.82 -5.34
C GLY A 3 17.93 20.63 -5.98
N GLY A 4 18.03 19.47 -5.34
CA GLY A 4 17.20 18.32 -5.65
C GLY A 4 15.75 18.70 -5.42
N THR A 5 14.97 18.71 -6.50
CA THR A 5 13.52 18.81 -6.41
C THR A 5 13.00 17.48 -5.91
N SER A 6 12.49 17.48 -4.67
CA SER A 6 11.76 16.36 -4.09
C SER A 6 10.64 15.89 -5.05
N PRO A 7 10.39 14.58 -5.17
CA PRO A 7 9.26 14.05 -5.93
C PRO A 7 7.93 14.57 -5.34
N PRO A 8 6.82 14.52 -6.09
CA PRO A 8 5.52 14.96 -5.60
C PRO A 8 5.23 14.23 -4.29
N GLU A 9 5.00 15.03 -3.25
CA GLU A 9 4.85 14.61 -1.86
C GLU A 9 4.03 13.32 -1.80
N ALA A 10 4.68 12.18 -1.52
CA ALA A 10 4.00 11.08 -0.88
C ALA A 10 3.27 11.74 0.28
N GLY A 11 1.93 11.81 0.18
CA GLY A 11 1.13 12.82 0.86
C GLY A 11 1.50 12.95 2.32
N GLU A 12 1.18 14.07 2.95
CA GLU A 12 1.49 14.39 4.36
C GLU A 12 0.98 13.35 5.41
N ASN A 13 0.68 12.11 5.03
CA ASN A 13 0.46 10.88 5.80
C ASN A 13 1.20 10.84 7.15
N ARG A 14 2.46 11.26 7.23
CA ARG A 14 3.18 11.33 8.51
C ARG A 14 2.59 12.39 9.44
N LEU A 15 2.42 13.62 8.97
CA LEU A 15 1.78 14.70 9.72
C LEU A 15 0.31 14.38 10.01
N ALA A 16 -0.42 13.82 9.03
CA ALA A 16 -1.80 13.43 9.18
C ALA A 16 -1.98 12.37 10.28
N THR A 17 -1.13 11.32 10.31
CA THR A 17 -1.20 10.29 11.37
C THR A 17 -0.84 10.82 12.75
N GLU A 18 0.13 11.73 12.86
CA GLU A 18 0.46 12.39 14.13
C GLU A 18 -0.73 13.20 14.67
N ARG A 19 -1.41 13.97 13.80
CA ARG A 19 -2.61 14.75 14.16
C ARG A 19 -3.82 13.88 14.47
N LEU A 20 -3.95 12.72 13.82
CA LEU A 20 -5.06 11.80 14.04
C LEU A 20 -4.97 11.06 15.37
N GLY A 21 -3.77 10.87 15.93
CA GLY A 21 -3.62 10.44 17.33
C GLY A 21 -4.24 11.44 18.32
N GLU A 22 -4.06 12.74 18.06
CA GLU A 22 -4.67 13.81 18.86
C GLU A 22 -6.19 13.86 18.69
N ALA A 23 -6.72 13.45 17.53
CA ALA A 23 -8.16 13.44 17.25
C ALA A 23 -8.94 12.51 18.21
N ILE A 24 -8.40 11.33 18.55
CA ILE A 24 -9.05 10.40 19.51
C ILE A 24 -9.18 11.05 20.91
N GLU A 25 -8.14 11.76 21.34
CA GLU A 25 -8.13 12.47 22.64
C GLU A 25 -9.02 13.71 22.64
N LEU A 26 -9.11 14.42 21.51
CA LEU A 26 -10.01 15.56 21.35
C LEU A 26 -11.48 15.12 21.37
N VAL A 27 -11.82 14.05 20.66
CA VAL A 27 -13.18 13.50 20.62
C VAL A 27 -13.68 13.10 22.01
N SER A 28 -12.79 12.59 22.86
CA SER A 28 -13.12 12.20 24.24
C SER A 28 -13.46 13.39 25.15
N ARG A 29 -13.20 14.63 24.71
CA ARG A 29 -13.39 15.87 25.48
C ARG A 29 -14.50 16.77 24.93
N LEU A 30 -15.22 16.35 23.88
CA LEU A 30 -16.29 17.14 23.28
C LEU A 30 -17.53 17.22 24.19
N ASP A 31 -18.16 18.39 24.20
CA ASP A 31 -19.46 18.64 24.84
C ASP A 31 -20.39 19.40 23.86
N PRO A 32 -21.52 18.79 23.41
CA PRO A 32 -21.96 17.44 23.75
C PRO A 32 -21.02 16.36 23.17
N PRO A 33 -20.96 15.16 23.78
CA PRO A 33 -20.15 14.07 23.26
C PRO A 33 -20.70 13.59 21.91
N LEU A 34 -19.83 13.02 21.09
CA LEU A 34 -20.23 12.37 19.83
C LEU A 34 -21.24 11.24 20.08
N SER A 35 -22.00 10.89 19.05
CA SER A 35 -22.74 9.64 19.00
C SER A 35 -21.80 8.43 18.88
N ASN A 36 -22.33 7.22 19.08
CA ASN A 36 -21.54 5.99 18.86
C ASN A 36 -21.08 5.87 17.40
N ALA A 37 -21.97 6.18 16.45
CA ALA A 37 -21.64 6.09 15.02
C ALA A 37 -20.51 7.04 14.61
N GLU A 38 -20.51 8.27 15.12
CA GLU A 38 -19.43 9.23 14.86
C GLU A 38 -18.11 8.81 15.51
N ARG A 39 -18.14 8.23 16.71
CA ARG A 39 -16.95 7.65 17.34
C ARG A 39 -16.37 6.50 16.51
N ASP A 40 -17.23 5.62 16.03
CA ASP A 40 -16.83 4.47 15.22
C ASP A 40 -16.18 4.92 13.91
N ASP A 41 -16.76 5.92 13.24
CA ASP A 41 -16.18 6.50 12.03
C ASP A 41 -14.81 7.13 12.32
N VAL A 42 -14.66 7.92 13.38
CA VAL A 42 -13.36 8.49 13.77
C VAL A 42 -12.32 7.40 14.00
N LEU A 43 -12.64 6.35 14.77
CA LEU A 43 -11.71 5.24 15.01
C LEU A 43 -11.33 4.54 13.70
N PHE A 44 -12.32 4.29 12.84
CA PHE A 44 -12.08 3.67 11.54
C PHE A 44 -11.17 4.54 10.65
N GLN A 45 -11.42 5.84 10.55
CA GLN A 45 -10.57 6.75 9.75
C GLN A 45 -9.15 6.85 10.30
N VAL A 46 -8.97 6.84 11.63
CA VAL A 46 -7.64 6.83 12.24
C VAL A 46 -6.90 5.54 11.89
N ALA A 47 -7.56 4.38 11.94
CA ALA A 47 -6.97 3.11 11.54
C ALA A 47 -6.57 3.10 10.05
N VAL A 48 -7.43 3.63 9.17
CA VAL A 48 -7.14 3.77 7.74
C VAL A 48 -5.92 4.66 7.51
N ALA A 49 -5.81 5.79 8.22
CA ALA A 49 -4.66 6.68 8.08
C ALA A 49 -3.35 6.01 8.50
N TRP A 50 -3.36 5.24 9.58
CA TRP A 50 -2.21 4.43 9.99
C TRP A 50 -1.82 3.40 8.92
N LEU A 51 -2.80 2.73 8.29
CA LEU A 51 -2.53 1.81 7.20
C LEU A 51 -1.96 2.49 5.96
N ARG A 52 -2.47 3.67 5.58
CA ARG A 52 -1.92 4.47 4.46
C ARG A 52 -0.48 4.88 4.69
N ARG A 53 -0.13 5.22 5.93
CA ARG A 53 1.27 5.45 6.31
C ARG A 53 2.10 4.18 6.18
N GLY A 54 1.60 3.05 6.70
CA GLY A 54 2.25 1.75 6.55
C GLY A 54 2.48 1.36 5.09
N GLU A 55 1.51 1.61 4.20
CA GLU A 55 1.64 1.39 2.76
C GLU A 55 2.75 2.27 2.15
N THR A 56 2.83 3.54 2.53
CA THR A 56 3.91 4.42 2.08
C THR A 56 5.28 3.87 2.50
N GLU A 57 5.43 3.54 3.79
CA GLU A 57 6.69 3.08 4.39
C GLU A 57 7.12 1.68 3.88
N ASN A 58 6.18 0.85 3.41
CA ASN A 58 6.46 -0.56 3.10
C ASN A 58 6.17 -0.98 1.65
N CYS A 59 5.06 -0.55 1.06
CA CYS A 59 4.70 -0.92 -0.31
C CYS A 59 5.29 0.03 -1.36
N ILE A 60 5.54 1.29 -0.99
CA ILE A 60 6.12 2.30 -1.89
C ILE A 60 7.63 2.41 -1.63
N GLU A 61 8.04 2.81 -0.42
CA GLU A 61 9.45 3.03 -0.09
C GLU A 61 10.29 1.73 -0.09
N CYS A 62 9.66 0.59 0.23
CA CYS A 62 10.29 -0.73 0.30
C CYS A 62 9.67 -1.74 -0.67
N HIS A 63 9.23 -1.27 -1.83
CA HIS A 63 8.50 -2.08 -2.80
C HIS A 63 9.19 -3.41 -3.15
N THR A 64 8.41 -4.49 -3.13
CA THR A 64 8.76 -5.81 -3.64
C THR A 64 7.70 -6.28 -4.63
N ALA A 65 8.01 -7.33 -5.41
CA ALA A 65 7.05 -7.96 -6.32
C ALA A 65 5.82 -8.55 -5.59
N GLU A 66 5.87 -8.73 -4.27
CA GLU A 66 4.79 -9.26 -3.44
C GLU A 66 4.10 -8.18 -2.58
N SER A 67 4.59 -6.93 -2.61
CA SER A 67 4.00 -5.82 -1.86
C SER A 67 2.52 -5.65 -2.19
N CYS A 68 1.72 -5.48 -1.14
CA CYS A 68 0.29 -5.16 -1.24
C CYS A 68 -0.55 -6.20 -2.03
N LEU A 69 -0.06 -7.44 -2.19
CA LEU A 69 -0.86 -8.57 -2.70
C LEU A 69 -1.62 -9.27 -1.57
N LEU A 70 -2.87 -9.67 -1.85
CA LEU A 70 -3.70 -10.40 -0.90
C LEU A 70 -3.68 -11.92 -1.19
N PRO A 71 -3.52 -12.78 -0.16
CA PRO A 71 -3.17 -12.46 1.22
C PRO A 71 -1.73 -11.93 1.34
N ILE A 72 -1.50 -10.99 2.26
CA ILE A 72 -0.16 -10.44 2.51
C ILE A 72 0.68 -11.51 3.21
N GLN A 73 1.79 -11.90 2.58
CA GLN A 73 2.68 -12.98 3.01
C GLN A 73 4.04 -12.83 2.33
N GLY A 74 5.03 -13.62 2.76
CA GLY A 74 6.34 -13.66 2.11
C GLY A 74 7.02 -12.29 2.11
N ASP A 75 7.51 -11.85 0.95
CA ASP A 75 8.18 -10.56 0.75
C ASP A 75 7.19 -9.37 0.75
N GLY A 76 5.89 -9.63 0.90
CA GLY A 76 4.84 -8.61 1.08
C GLY A 76 4.62 -8.18 2.54
N VAL A 77 5.16 -8.91 3.52
CA VAL A 77 5.06 -8.55 4.95
C VAL A 77 5.87 -7.27 5.20
N HIS A 78 5.30 -6.36 6.00
CA HIS A 78 5.89 -5.04 6.27
C HIS A 78 7.21 -5.17 7.05
N GLN A 79 8.27 -4.53 6.55
CA GLN A 79 9.56 -4.41 7.23
C GLN A 79 9.55 -3.32 8.33
N HIS A 80 8.67 -2.33 8.19
CA HIS A 80 8.37 -1.27 9.16
C HIS A 80 6.92 -1.43 9.67
N PRO A 81 6.68 -2.36 10.63
CA PRO A 81 5.33 -2.76 11.03
C PRO A 81 4.63 -1.77 11.99
N GLU A 82 5.30 -0.72 12.44
CA GLU A 82 4.83 0.18 13.50
C GLU A 82 3.47 0.80 13.18
N SER A 83 3.31 1.31 11.96
CA SER A 83 2.07 1.91 11.48
C SER A 83 0.94 0.89 11.41
N ALA A 84 1.19 -0.32 10.93
CA ALA A 84 0.20 -1.39 10.91
C ALA A 84 -0.20 -1.84 12.33
N ARG A 85 0.76 -1.92 13.28
CA ARG A 85 0.46 -2.21 14.69
C ARG A 85 -0.41 -1.15 15.35
N ARG A 86 -0.20 0.13 15.03
CA ARG A 86 -1.07 1.22 15.49
C ARG A 86 -2.49 1.08 14.93
N ALA A 87 -2.63 0.70 13.66
CA ALA A 87 -3.94 0.42 13.07
C ALA A 87 -4.65 -0.75 13.79
N ILE A 88 -3.94 -1.86 14.08
CA ILE A 88 -4.49 -3.00 14.83
C ILE A 88 -5.07 -2.53 16.17
N ALA A 89 -4.32 -1.78 16.96
CA ALA A 89 -4.76 -1.31 18.27
C ALA A 89 -6.04 -0.46 18.21
N VAL A 90 -6.17 0.39 17.18
CA VAL A 90 -7.37 1.22 16.98
C VAL A 90 -8.56 0.37 16.51
N LEU A 91 -8.32 -0.62 15.64
CA LEU A 91 -9.33 -1.54 15.13
C LEU A 91 -9.87 -2.47 16.22
N ASP A 92 -9.01 -2.94 17.13
CA ASP A 92 -9.42 -3.70 18.30
C ASP A 92 -10.39 -2.89 19.16
N ARG A 93 -10.08 -1.62 19.44
CA ARG A 93 -10.98 -0.70 20.18
C ARG A 93 -12.31 -0.48 19.44
N LEU A 94 -12.28 -0.30 18.12
CA LEU A 94 -13.50 -0.16 17.31
C LEU A 94 -14.38 -1.42 17.42
N LEU A 95 -13.78 -2.60 17.28
CA LEU A 95 -14.52 -3.86 17.26
C LEU A 95 -14.96 -4.33 18.65
N GLU A 96 -14.33 -3.85 19.72
CA GLU A 96 -14.86 -3.98 21.09
C GLU A 96 -16.17 -3.22 21.27
N ALA A 97 -16.27 -2.00 20.71
CA ALA A 97 -17.47 -1.17 20.79
C ALA A 97 -18.56 -1.62 19.79
N SER A 98 -18.14 -1.98 18.57
CA SER A 98 -19.02 -2.32 17.44
C SER A 98 -18.57 -3.62 16.77
N PRO A 99 -18.91 -4.80 17.35
CA PRO A 99 -18.46 -6.10 16.86
C PRO A 99 -18.88 -6.43 15.42
N ASP A 100 -19.98 -5.84 14.95
CA ASP A 100 -20.54 -6.06 13.61
C ASP A 100 -19.95 -5.12 12.53
N HIS A 101 -18.96 -4.28 12.89
CA HIS A 101 -18.34 -3.35 11.95
C HIS A 101 -17.49 -4.07 10.88
N ALA A 102 -18.13 -4.45 9.77
CA ALA A 102 -17.57 -5.31 8.73
C ALA A 102 -16.25 -4.79 8.15
N ALA A 103 -16.15 -3.49 7.83
CA ALA A 103 -14.93 -2.90 7.30
C ALA A 103 -13.78 -2.91 8.33
N GLY A 104 -14.12 -2.81 9.62
CA GLY A 104 -13.15 -2.86 10.72
C GLY A 104 -12.61 -4.26 10.89
N ARG A 105 -13.50 -5.26 10.85
CA ARG A 105 -13.12 -6.68 10.86
C ARG A 105 -12.19 -7.03 9.69
N TRP A 106 -12.52 -6.54 8.50
CA TRP A 106 -11.67 -6.71 7.31
C TRP A 106 -10.28 -6.13 7.55
N LEU A 107 -10.18 -4.85 7.90
CA LEU A 107 -8.89 -4.18 8.09
C LEU A 107 -8.09 -4.78 9.26
N LEU A 108 -8.73 -5.32 10.30
CA LEU A 108 -8.01 -6.00 11.39
C LEU A 108 -7.24 -7.21 10.85
N ASN A 109 -7.88 -8.03 10.02
CA ASN A 109 -7.24 -9.20 9.41
C ASN A 109 -6.10 -8.76 8.46
N ILE A 110 -6.34 -7.76 7.60
CA ILE A 110 -5.31 -7.22 6.69
C ILE A 110 -4.11 -6.64 7.46
N SER A 111 -4.36 -5.85 8.50
CA SER A 111 -3.29 -5.26 9.32
C SER A 111 -2.48 -6.34 10.02
N THR A 112 -3.14 -7.39 10.49
CA THR A 112 -2.48 -8.54 11.15
C THR A 112 -1.65 -9.36 10.16
N MET A 113 -2.10 -9.49 8.89
CA MET A 113 -1.28 -10.07 7.82
C MET A 113 -0.07 -9.19 7.49
N ALA A 114 -0.25 -7.87 7.45
CA ALA A 114 0.83 -6.92 7.16
C ALA A 114 1.98 -7.01 8.17
N VAL A 115 1.70 -7.35 9.43
CA VAL A 115 2.73 -7.57 10.46
C VAL A 115 3.18 -9.04 10.58
N GLY A 116 2.67 -9.94 9.74
CA GLY A 116 3.07 -11.36 9.69
C GLY A 116 2.50 -12.22 10.81
N GLU A 117 1.45 -11.79 11.48
CA GLU A 117 0.89 -12.45 12.67
C GLU A 117 -0.47 -13.13 12.43
N TYR A 118 -0.99 -13.02 11.20
CA TYR A 118 -2.23 -13.65 10.79
C TYR A 118 -2.00 -15.15 10.50
N PRO A 119 -2.94 -16.05 10.90
CA PRO A 119 -4.24 -15.76 11.51
C PRO A 119 -4.24 -15.74 13.05
N ASP A 120 -3.13 -16.14 13.67
CA ASP A 120 -3.09 -16.55 15.08
C ASP A 120 -3.37 -15.39 16.05
N LYS A 121 -2.95 -14.17 15.70
CA LYS A 121 -3.15 -12.98 16.54
C LYS A 121 -4.47 -12.24 16.32
N VAL A 122 -5.30 -12.69 15.39
CA VAL A 122 -6.67 -12.15 15.26
C VAL A 122 -7.59 -12.85 16.26
N PRO A 123 -8.37 -12.12 17.09
CA PRO A 123 -9.39 -12.72 17.95
C PRO A 123 -10.36 -13.59 17.15
N GLU A 124 -10.67 -14.80 17.64
CA GLU A 124 -11.43 -15.81 16.89
C GLU A 124 -12.78 -15.27 16.34
N ARG A 125 -13.50 -14.48 17.14
CA ARG A 125 -14.77 -13.85 16.73
C ARG A 125 -14.66 -12.92 15.52
N PHE A 126 -13.48 -12.33 15.29
CA PHE A 126 -13.22 -11.40 14.18
C PHE A 126 -12.37 -12.02 13.07
N ARG A 127 -11.78 -13.19 13.29
CA ARG A 127 -10.93 -13.87 12.33
C ARG A 127 -11.72 -14.22 11.05
N ILE A 128 -11.17 -13.84 9.91
CA ILE A 128 -11.59 -14.37 8.61
C ILE A 128 -10.77 -15.63 8.40
N ALA A 129 -11.40 -16.73 7.94
CA ALA A 129 -10.69 -17.99 7.79
C ALA A 129 -9.65 -17.91 6.65
N PRO A 130 -8.42 -18.45 6.81
CA PRO A 130 -7.40 -18.49 5.75
C PRO A 130 -7.91 -19.04 4.41
N GLU A 131 -8.86 -19.97 4.47
CA GLU A 131 -9.51 -20.60 3.32
C GLU A 131 -10.23 -19.59 2.42
N VAL A 132 -10.74 -18.50 2.99
CA VAL A 132 -11.41 -17.42 2.22
C VAL A 132 -10.45 -16.74 1.24
N PHE A 133 -9.15 -16.68 1.59
CA PHE A 133 -8.11 -16.06 0.77
C PHE A 133 -7.48 -17.03 -0.24
N ARG A 134 -7.87 -18.31 -0.23
CA ARG A 134 -7.36 -19.31 -1.18
C ARG A 134 -8.26 -19.36 -2.41
N SER A 135 -7.64 -19.38 -3.59
CA SER A 135 -8.33 -19.68 -4.84
C SER A 135 -8.88 -21.11 -4.80
N SER A 136 -10.12 -21.31 -5.23
CA SER A 136 -10.71 -22.64 -5.47
C SER A 136 -10.05 -23.37 -6.64
N THR A 137 -9.32 -22.65 -7.50
CA THR A 137 -8.70 -23.17 -8.71
C THR A 137 -7.18 -23.06 -8.62
N ARG A 138 -6.49 -24.14 -8.97
CA ARG A 138 -5.03 -24.15 -9.09
C ARG A 138 -4.64 -23.40 -10.36
N PHE A 139 -4.07 -22.21 -10.20
CA PHE A 139 -3.58 -21.38 -11.29
C PHE A 139 -2.16 -20.87 -10.95
N PRO A 140 -1.23 -20.80 -11.92
CA PRO A 140 0.13 -20.32 -11.64
C PRO A 140 0.14 -18.84 -11.25
N ARG A 141 1.12 -18.43 -10.45
CA ARG A 141 1.35 -17.01 -10.16
C ARG A 141 2.07 -16.35 -11.33
N PHE A 142 1.58 -15.19 -11.75
CA PHE A 142 2.35 -14.31 -12.64
C PHE A 142 3.46 -13.66 -11.85
N THR A 143 4.68 -13.72 -12.36
CA THR A 143 5.83 -13.06 -11.73
C THR A 143 5.87 -11.62 -12.21
N ASN A 144 5.84 -10.67 -11.27
CA ASN A 144 6.05 -9.27 -11.61
C ASN A 144 7.51 -9.07 -12.04
N ILE A 145 7.70 -8.68 -13.30
CA ILE A 145 9.01 -8.40 -13.90
C ILE A 145 9.20 -6.90 -14.22
N ALA A 146 8.27 -6.03 -13.83
CA ALA A 146 8.30 -4.61 -14.18
C ALA A 146 9.62 -3.95 -13.76
N ALA A 147 10.12 -4.26 -12.56
CA ALA A 147 11.39 -3.76 -12.06
C ALA A 147 12.60 -4.15 -12.93
N ARG A 148 12.57 -5.35 -13.50
CA ARG A 148 13.63 -5.83 -14.39
C ARG A 148 13.57 -5.18 -15.77
N LEU A 149 12.38 -4.72 -16.16
CA LEU A 149 12.15 -4.06 -17.44
C LEU A 149 12.27 -2.52 -17.36
N GLY A 150 12.48 -1.96 -16.16
CA GLY A 150 12.46 -0.50 -15.96
C GLY A 150 11.06 0.11 -16.17
N LEU A 151 10.01 -0.69 -15.95
CA LEU A 151 8.60 -0.28 -16.09
C LEU A 151 7.92 0.01 -14.75
N ASN A 152 8.65 -0.10 -13.63
CA ASN A 152 8.16 0.14 -12.28
C ASN A 152 8.34 1.61 -11.84
N GLU A 153 8.09 2.53 -12.75
CA GLU A 153 8.24 3.96 -12.51
C GLU A 153 7.00 4.55 -11.84
N VAL A 154 7.22 5.54 -10.97
CA VAL A 154 6.15 6.35 -10.40
C VAL A 154 5.81 7.44 -11.39
N ASN A 155 4.53 7.60 -11.71
CA ASN A 155 4.04 8.68 -12.55
C ASN A 155 2.81 9.35 -11.93
N LEU A 156 2.53 10.58 -12.35
CA LEU A 156 1.28 11.25 -12.05
C LEU A 156 0.32 11.09 -13.23
N SER A 157 -0.90 10.60 -12.97
CA SER A 157 -2.08 10.63 -13.87
C SER A 157 -1.78 10.52 -15.36
N GLY A 158 -2.07 9.39 -16.00
CA GLY A 158 -1.88 9.21 -17.43
C GLY A 158 -2.59 7.99 -17.99
N GLY A 159 -2.13 7.50 -19.14
CA GLY A 159 -2.65 6.29 -19.77
C GLY A 159 -1.52 5.38 -20.25
N SER A 160 -1.84 4.12 -20.46
CA SER A 160 -0.96 3.12 -21.05
C SER A 160 -1.64 2.47 -22.25
N VAL A 161 -0.89 2.21 -23.31
CA VAL A 161 -1.30 1.37 -24.44
C VAL A 161 -0.26 0.29 -24.66
N SER A 162 -0.74 -0.91 -24.98
CA SER A 162 0.11 -2.06 -25.26
C SER A 162 -0.26 -2.61 -26.64
N GLU A 163 0.72 -2.60 -27.54
CA GLU A 163 0.60 -3.06 -28.93
C GLU A 163 2.00 -3.38 -29.45
N ASP A 164 2.11 -4.21 -30.47
CA ASP A 164 3.35 -4.38 -31.24
C ASP A 164 3.47 -3.20 -32.24
N PHE A 165 4.07 -2.08 -31.80
CA PHE A 165 4.10 -0.85 -32.59
C PHE A 165 5.14 -0.90 -33.71
N ASP A 166 6.20 -1.69 -33.56
CA ASP A 166 7.28 -1.80 -34.55
C ASP A 166 7.22 -3.10 -35.39
N GLY A 167 6.31 -4.01 -35.06
CA GLY A 167 6.02 -5.23 -35.80
C GLY A 167 7.05 -6.34 -35.56
N ASP A 168 7.80 -6.29 -34.46
CA ASP A 168 8.84 -7.27 -34.13
C ASP A 168 8.31 -8.53 -33.43
N GLY A 169 7.00 -8.57 -33.16
CA GLY A 169 6.30 -9.67 -32.50
C GLY A 169 6.35 -9.60 -30.96
N TRP A 170 6.93 -8.55 -30.39
CA TRP A 170 6.87 -8.25 -28.96
C TRP A 170 5.83 -7.18 -28.67
N VAL A 171 5.23 -7.24 -27.48
CA VAL A 171 4.28 -6.22 -27.05
C VAL A 171 5.07 -5.04 -26.50
N ASP A 172 5.00 -3.90 -27.18
CA ASP A 172 5.50 -2.64 -26.67
C ASP A 172 4.52 -2.05 -25.65
N ILE A 173 5.05 -1.24 -24.73
CA ILE A 173 4.26 -0.51 -23.75
C ILE A 173 4.59 0.96 -23.89
N ALA A 174 3.61 1.76 -24.29
CA ALA A 174 3.72 3.21 -24.28
C ALA A 174 2.90 3.79 -23.14
N THR A 175 3.51 4.64 -22.32
CA THR A 175 2.87 5.31 -21.19
C THR A 175 2.91 6.82 -21.35
N SER A 176 1.86 7.50 -20.90
CA SER A 176 1.84 8.95 -20.72
C SER A 176 1.77 9.31 -19.24
N THR A 177 2.21 10.51 -18.92
CA THR A 177 2.09 11.08 -17.57
C THR A 177 1.67 12.54 -17.66
N GLY A 178 0.84 12.96 -16.71
CA GLY A 178 0.42 14.34 -16.50
C GLY A 178 1.38 15.12 -15.61
N GLU A 179 2.52 14.54 -15.21
CA GLU A 179 3.60 15.32 -14.64
C GLU A 179 3.99 16.44 -15.60
N ARG A 180 4.07 17.67 -15.10
CA ARG A 180 4.67 18.78 -15.84
C ARG A 180 6.15 18.81 -15.49
N PRO A 181 7.08 18.47 -16.37
CA PRO A 181 8.40 19.05 -16.27
C PRO A 181 8.27 20.52 -16.73
N VAL A 182 9.10 21.39 -16.16
CA VAL A 182 9.49 22.61 -16.87
C VAL A 182 10.10 22.16 -18.20
N ARG A 183 9.28 22.21 -19.26
CA ARG A 183 9.50 21.81 -20.67
C ARG A 183 9.10 20.38 -21.03
N SER A 184 8.13 20.33 -21.96
CA SER A 184 7.72 19.21 -22.84
C SER A 184 7.08 17.99 -22.19
N ALA A 185 5.85 17.70 -22.64
CA ALA A 185 5.25 16.37 -22.58
C ALA A 185 6.26 15.37 -23.17
N SER A 186 6.78 14.49 -22.32
CA SER A 186 7.73 13.46 -22.73
C SER A 186 6.93 12.21 -23.10
N ILE A 187 6.90 11.85 -24.38
CA ILE A 187 6.60 10.48 -24.79
C ILE A 187 7.95 9.77 -24.73
N ALA A 188 8.16 8.96 -23.70
CA ALA A 188 9.33 8.11 -23.60
C ALA A 188 8.92 6.78 -22.96
N THR A 189 8.85 5.73 -23.77
CA THR A 189 9.72 4.54 -23.71
C THR A 189 9.09 3.46 -24.60
N THR A 190 9.73 3.12 -25.72
CA THR A 190 9.53 1.81 -26.36
C THR A 190 10.41 0.84 -25.57
N ALA A 191 9.79 0.04 -24.69
CA ALA A 191 10.53 -0.97 -23.93
C ALA A 191 10.48 -2.30 -24.68
N THR A 192 11.38 -2.52 -25.63
CA THR A 192 11.63 -3.85 -26.19
C THR A 192 12.47 -4.66 -25.19
N ALA A 193 11.81 -5.56 -24.45
CA ALA A 193 12.43 -6.34 -23.40
C ALA A 193 13.00 -7.68 -23.91
N ARG A 194 14.34 -7.86 -23.82
CA ARG A 194 14.98 -9.20 -23.89
C ARG A 194 15.09 -9.85 -22.51
N PHE A 195 14.89 -11.16 -22.44
CA PHE A 195 14.80 -11.90 -21.17
C PHE A 195 16.10 -12.61 -20.75
N PRO A 196 16.91 -12.08 -19.80
CA PRO A 196 17.83 -12.88 -19.01
C PRO A 196 17.28 -13.24 -17.61
N ASN A 197 17.03 -14.52 -17.34
CA ASN A 197 16.59 -15.02 -16.04
C ASN A 197 17.55 -14.61 -14.90
N GLY A 198 17.02 -13.98 -13.85
CA GLY A 198 17.77 -13.71 -12.62
C GLY A 198 16.89 -13.10 -11.53
N PRO A 199 16.93 -13.60 -10.29
CA PRO A 199 16.19 -13.02 -9.18
C PRO A 199 16.91 -11.78 -8.65
N SER A 200 16.21 -10.65 -8.53
CA SER A 200 16.69 -9.50 -7.76
C SER A 200 16.18 -9.63 -6.33
N ARG A 201 17.06 -9.96 -5.38
CA ARG A 201 16.81 -9.76 -3.94
C ARG A 201 17.49 -8.47 -3.49
N ARG A 202 16.73 -7.53 -2.95
CA ARG A 202 17.24 -6.42 -2.13
C ARG A 202 16.22 -6.12 -1.02
N GLY A 203 16.69 -6.06 0.23
CA GLY A 203 15.90 -5.51 1.35
C GLY A 203 15.77 -3.98 1.23
N CYS A 204 14.94 -3.37 2.09
CA CYS A 204 14.75 -1.91 2.15
C CYS A 204 16.11 -1.20 2.10
N ARG A 205 16.44 -0.57 0.97
CA ARG A 205 17.51 0.42 0.91
C ARG A 205 16.82 1.74 0.64
N GLY A 206 16.67 2.54 1.69
CA GLY A 206 16.39 3.96 1.52
C GLY A 206 17.56 4.57 0.74
N SER A 207 17.35 4.84 -0.55
CA SER A 207 18.26 5.65 -1.34
C SER A 207 17.48 6.80 -1.95
N TRP A 208 17.23 7.81 -1.11
CA TRP A 208 16.91 9.16 -1.55
C TRP A 208 17.93 10.10 -0.90
N ALA A 209 19.18 9.99 -1.36
CA ALA A 209 20.25 10.94 -1.10
C ALA A 209 21.21 10.88 -2.29
N ASP A 210 21.02 11.79 -3.24
CA ASP A 210 22.00 12.79 -3.69
C ASP A 210 21.40 13.68 -4.80
#